data_AF-A0A3B0RU42-F1
#
_entry.id   AF-A0A3B0RU42-F1
#
_cell.length_a   1.000
_cell.length_b   1.000
_cell.length_c   1.000
_cell.angle_alpha   90.00
_cell.angle_beta   90.00
_cell.angle_gamma   90.00
#
_symmetry.space_group_name_H-M   'P 1'
#
loop_
_entity.id
_entity.type
_entity.pdbx_description
1 polymer ?
#
loop_
_entity_poly.entity_id
_entity_poly.type
_entity_poly.pdbx_seq_one_letter_code
_entity_poly.pdbx_strand_id
1 'polypeptide(L)'
;MNVKKPKSKGKPGGKKKDKLKPWKVYVSGFLDWPASELEAQGFDKWRCEENPSGRLMIGGWWAGKTKPVVGKGLLARKLAAIKKTAGGRKIKWKFDVLPVVWGVAKKIKARKYDVVINIGLGGHKNGTIILLEQGAFNRRGGQADADGKVAGRQGGPAVKIDKKAGKKLAPAKPVSDLVKAGAGTVGKYSFKVAEARKTNNYVCNETHYLMLKQVRKTKRLRRAFFIHIPKPVLVKEYKGLAAALAKTIQKLVEP
;
A
#
# COMPACT_ATOMS: atom_id res chain seq x y z
N MET A 1 -34.88 -26.85 65.82
CA MET A 1 -34.67 -25.58 65.10
C MET A 1 -33.30 -25.63 64.45
N ASN A 2 -33.23 -25.66 63.11
CA ASN A 2 -31.99 -25.90 62.36
C ASN A 2 -31.61 -24.62 61.61
N VAL A 3 -30.60 -23.90 62.11
CA VAL A 3 -30.15 -22.61 61.54
C VAL A 3 -29.22 -22.88 60.36
N LYS A 4 -29.72 -22.67 59.13
CA LYS A 4 -28.90 -22.71 57.91
C LYS A 4 -28.08 -21.41 57.78
N LYS A 5 -26.74 -21.54 57.82
CA LYS A 5 -25.79 -20.46 57.47
C LYS A 5 -25.97 -20.02 56.00
N PRO A 6 -25.90 -18.72 55.69
CA PRO A 6 -25.85 -18.25 54.31
C PRO A 6 -24.46 -18.51 53.70
N LYS A 7 -24.42 -19.19 52.56
CA LYS A 7 -23.19 -19.33 51.74
C LYS A 7 -22.89 -18.00 51.04
N SER A 8 -21.73 -17.45 51.34
CA SER A 8 -21.21 -16.22 50.76
C SER A 8 -20.51 -16.45 49.41
N LYS A 9 -20.64 -15.43 48.53
CA LYS A 9 -19.66 -15.00 47.50
C LYS A 9 -19.46 -15.88 46.27
N GLY A 10 -20.37 -15.72 45.30
CA GLY A 10 -20.05 -15.92 43.89
C GLY A 10 -19.13 -14.80 43.38
N LYS A 11 -17.91 -15.15 42.97
CA LYS A 11 -16.94 -14.26 42.31
C LYS A 11 -17.56 -13.63 41.05
N PRO A 12 -17.31 -12.34 40.75
CA PRO A 12 -17.67 -11.76 39.47
C PRO A 12 -16.90 -12.47 38.36
N GLY A 13 -17.63 -13.06 37.42
CA GLY A 13 -17.08 -13.70 36.24
C GLY A 13 -16.21 -12.71 35.47
N GLY A 14 -14.89 -12.92 35.53
CA GLY A 14 -13.94 -12.21 34.69
C GLY A 14 -14.31 -12.47 33.23
N LYS A 15 -14.89 -11.46 32.57
CA LYS A 15 -15.09 -11.46 31.11
C LYS A 15 -13.77 -11.89 30.48
N LYS A 16 -13.73 -13.08 29.87
CA LYS A 16 -12.63 -13.49 28.99
C LYS A 16 -12.50 -12.35 27.98
N LYS A 17 -11.42 -11.57 28.08
CA LYS A 17 -11.06 -10.59 27.05
C LYS A 17 -10.90 -11.39 25.76
N ASP A 18 -11.93 -11.42 24.93
CA ASP A 18 -11.86 -11.98 23.59
C ASP A 18 -10.69 -11.30 22.88
N LYS A 19 -9.56 -12.01 22.79
CA LYS A 19 -8.35 -11.48 22.19
C LYS A 19 -8.65 -11.28 20.71
N LEU A 20 -9.00 -10.05 20.32
CA LEU A 20 -9.26 -9.66 18.94
C LEU A 20 -8.15 -10.22 18.03
N LYS A 21 -8.53 -10.99 17.00
CA LYS A 21 -7.58 -11.59 16.04
C LYS A 21 -6.67 -10.50 15.47
N PRO A 22 -5.35 -10.68 15.35
CA PRO A 22 -4.45 -9.63 14.87
C PRO A 22 -4.85 -9.10 13.48
N TRP A 23 -4.69 -7.79 13.25
CA TRP A 23 -4.78 -7.19 11.92
C TRP A 23 -3.64 -7.72 11.05
N LYS A 24 -3.94 -8.24 9.86
CA LYS A 24 -2.92 -8.62 8.87
C LYS A 24 -2.81 -7.52 7.82
N VAL A 25 -1.66 -6.84 7.81
CA VAL A 25 -1.42 -5.68 6.94
C VAL A 25 -0.31 -6.01 5.95
N TYR A 26 -0.60 -5.88 4.67
CA TYR A 26 0.39 -6.01 3.59
C TYR A 26 0.80 -4.62 3.11
N VAL A 27 2.09 -4.37 3.05
CA VAL A 27 2.66 -3.11 2.55
C VAL A 27 3.69 -3.42 1.49
N SER A 28 3.59 -2.78 0.33
CA SER A 28 4.56 -2.95 -0.75
C SER A 28 5.05 -1.64 -1.34
N GLY A 29 6.30 -1.65 -1.80
CA GLY A 29 6.84 -0.68 -2.75
C GLY A 29 6.94 -1.27 -4.16
N PHE A 30 7.28 -0.44 -5.14
CA PHE A 30 7.67 -0.86 -6.47
C PHE A 30 9.19 -0.80 -6.67
N LEU A 31 9.68 -1.72 -7.49
CA LEU A 31 11.05 -1.75 -8.00
C LEU A 31 11.19 -0.77 -9.17
N ASP A 32 12.36 -0.75 -9.79
CA ASP A 32 12.59 0.15 -10.92
C ASP A 32 11.75 -0.24 -12.14
N TRP A 33 11.66 0.70 -13.06
CA TRP A 33 11.03 0.54 -14.37
C TRP A 33 12.02 1.04 -15.44
N PRO A 34 11.94 0.51 -16.66
CA PRO A 34 12.75 1.01 -17.76
C PRO A 34 12.26 2.42 -18.15
N ALA A 35 13.19 3.34 -18.39
CA ALA A 35 12.92 4.70 -18.84
C ALA A 35 12.56 4.75 -20.33
N SER A 36 12.92 3.73 -21.10
CA SER A 36 12.64 3.60 -22.53
C SER A 36 12.37 2.13 -22.91
N GLU A 37 11.82 1.92 -24.09
CA GLU A 37 11.61 0.57 -24.62
C GLU A 37 12.92 -0.15 -24.94
N LEU A 38 13.94 0.61 -25.34
CA LEU A 38 15.29 0.07 -25.55
C LEU A 38 15.86 -0.44 -24.22
N GLU A 39 15.73 0.34 -23.14
CA GLU A 39 16.16 -0.10 -21.81
C GLU A 39 15.35 -1.32 -21.33
N ALA A 40 14.08 -1.44 -21.73
CA ALA A 40 13.25 -2.57 -21.37
C ALA A 40 13.79 -3.91 -21.91
N GLN A 41 14.57 -3.90 -22.99
CA GLN A 41 15.25 -5.07 -23.53
C GLN A 41 16.42 -5.46 -22.63
N GLY A 42 16.26 -6.54 -21.86
CA GLY A 42 17.26 -6.98 -20.89
C GLY A 42 17.18 -6.28 -19.53
N PHE A 43 16.11 -5.50 -19.28
CA PHE A 43 15.87 -4.88 -17.99
C PHE A 43 15.73 -5.93 -16.88
N ASP A 44 16.51 -5.77 -15.80
CA ASP A 44 16.29 -6.57 -14.60
C ASP A 44 15.13 -5.99 -13.78
N LYS A 45 13.97 -6.64 -13.87
CA LYS A 45 12.78 -6.25 -13.10
C LYS A 45 12.95 -6.30 -11.58
N TRP A 46 14.04 -6.90 -11.08
CA TRP A 46 14.36 -6.91 -9.66
C TRP A 46 15.23 -5.73 -9.24
N ARG A 47 15.77 -4.95 -10.18
CA ARG A 47 16.57 -3.74 -9.93
C ARG A 47 15.82 -2.73 -9.06
N CYS A 48 16.52 -2.14 -8.09
CA CYS A 48 15.99 -1.06 -7.25
C CYS A 48 17.09 -0.07 -6.89
N GLU A 49 17.36 0.87 -7.78
CA GLU A 49 18.32 1.96 -7.62
C GLU A 49 17.59 3.30 -7.52
N GLU A 50 16.58 3.46 -8.39
CA GLU A 50 15.91 4.73 -8.66
C GLU A 50 14.56 4.85 -7.96
N ASN A 51 13.83 3.74 -7.75
CA ASN A 51 12.49 3.78 -7.20
C ASN A 51 12.51 3.93 -5.68
N PRO A 52 12.10 5.09 -5.13
CA PRO A 52 12.16 5.32 -3.69
C PRO A 52 11.24 4.39 -2.90
N SER A 53 10.13 3.93 -3.51
CA SER A 53 9.17 3.08 -2.82
C SER A 53 9.75 1.69 -2.53
N GLY A 54 10.52 1.11 -3.44
CA GLY A 54 11.26 -0.14 -3.23
C GLY A 54 12.38 0.03 -2.21
N ARG A 55 13.17 1.10 -2.31
CA ARG A 55 14.25 1.42 -1.36
C ARG A 55 13.74 1.58 0.08
N LEU A 56 12.55 2.14 0.27
CA LEU A 56 11.89 2.24 1.58
C LEU A 56 11.57 0.87 2.21
N MET A 57 11.48 -0.20 1.41
CA MET A 57 11.22 -1.58 1.86
C MET A 57 12.51 -2.42 1.99
N ILE A 58 13.46 -2.25 1.06
CA ILE A 58 14.71 -3.03 0.98
C ILE A 58 15.79 -2.45 1.89
N GLY A 59 15.95 -1.12 1.92
CA GLY A 59 16.93 -0.42 2.75
C GLY A 59 18.23 -0.04 2.04
N GLY A 60 18.33 -0.22 0.73
CA GLY A 60 19.49 0.14 -0.07
C GLY A 60 19.20 -0.05 -1.55
N TRP A 61 20.26 0.06 -2.35
CA TRP A 61 20.23 -0.32 -3.75
C TRP A 61 20.17 -1.85 -3.90
N TRP A 62 19.65 -2.29 -5.03
CA TRP A 62 19.64 -3.70 -5.40
C TRP A 62 19.81 -3.85 -6.91
N ALA A 63 20.86 -4.57 -7.31
CA ALA A 63 21.17 -4.87 -8.72
C ALA A 63 21.18 -6.38 -9.01
N GLY A 64 20.55 -7.19 -8.14
CA GLY A 64 20.52 -8.64 -8.28
C GLY A 64 19.34 -9.14 -9.11
N LYS A 65 19.58 -10.19 -9.92
CA LYS A 65 18.60 -10.88 -10.80
C LYS A 65 17.47 -11.63 -10.07
N THR A 66 17.45 -11.56 -8.74
CA THR A 66 16.46 -12.22 -7.89
C THR A 66 15.76 -11.22 -7.01
N LYS A 67 14.59 -11.61 -6.50
CA LYS A 67 13.78 -10.74 -5.65
C LYS A 67 14.56 -10.33 -4.39
N PRO A 68 14.68 -9.03 -4.07
CA PRO A 68 15.41 -8.57 -2.91
C PRO A 68 14.73 -8.99 -1.61
N VAL A 69 15.55 -9.15 -0.57
CA VAL A 69 15.07 -9.32 0.80
C VAL A 69 14.48 -8.01 1.30
N VAL A 70 13.23 -8.07 1.75
CA VAL A 70 12.48 -6.92 2.27
C VAL A 70 12.44 -6.92 3.80
N GLY A 71 12.13 -5.78 4.40
CA GLY A 71 12.00 -5.63 5.85
C GLY A 71 13.16 -4.87 6.50
N LYS A 72 14.25 -4.65 5.78
CA LYS A 72 15.42 -3.87 6.23
C LYS A 72 15.30 -2.37 5.88
N GLY A 73 14.34 -2.00 5.02
CA GLY A 73 14.07 -0.61 4.65
C GLY A 73 13.62 0.28 5.79
N LEU A 74 13.87 1.59 5.67
CA LEU A 74 13.55 2.58 6.70
C LEU A 74 12.05 2.59 7.05
N LEU A 75 11.18 2.50 6.05
CA LEU A 75 9.74 2.44 6.28
C LEU A 75 9.34 1.08 6.87
N ALA A 76 9.85 -0.02 6.31
CA ALA A 76 9.53 -1.36 6.80
C ALA A 76 9.90 -1.53 8.29
N ARG A 77 11.10 -1.07 8.71
CA ARG A 77 11.51 -1.08 10.12
C ARG A 77 10.60 -0.24 11.02
N LYS A 78 10.24 0.98 10.59
CA LYS A 78 9.34 1.85 11.36
C LYS A 78 7.95 1.23 11.52
N LEU A 79 7.39 0.67 10.46
CA LEU A 79 6.10 -0.02 10.52
C LEU A 79 6.19 -1.28 11.39
N ALA A 80 7.25 -2.07 11.25
CA ALA A 80 7.46 -3.28 12.06
C ALA A 80 7.56 -2.97 13.57
N ALA A 81 8.00 -1.77 13.96
CA ALA A 81 8.03 -1.33 15.35
C ALA A 81 6.63 -1.07 15.93
N ILE A 82 5.64 -0.76 15.09
CA ILE A 82 4.23 -0.57 15.50
C ILE A 82 3.57 -1.93 15.69
N LYS A 83 3.48 -2.40 16.94
CA LYS A 83 2.98 -3.75 17.26
C LYS A 83 1.46 -3.84 17.44
N LYS A 84 0.80 -2.72 17.71
CA LYS A 84 -0.63 -2.65 18.01
C LYS A 84 -1.25 -1.37 17.43
N THR A 85 -2.54 -1.42 17.15
CA THR A 85 -3.38 -0.24 16.90
C THR A 85 -3.61 0.54 18.20
N ALA A 86 -4.12 1.76 18.13
CA ALA A 86 -4.48 2.57 19.30
C ALA A 86 -5.47 1.83 20.22
N GLY A 87 -6.44 1.14 19.65
CA GLY A 87 -7.36 0.24 20.37
C GLY A 87 -6.76 -1.06 20.93
N GLY A 88 -5.43 -1.23 20.92
CA GLY A 88 -4.72 -2.36 21.52
C GLY A 88 -4.70 -3.66 20.69
N ARG A 89 -5.28 -3.67 19.49
CA ARG A 89 -5.30 -4.85 18.62
C ARG A 89 -3.93 -5.08 17.98
N LYS A 90 -3.38 -6.30 18.10
CA LYS A 90 -2.06 -6.65 17.51
C LYS A 90 -2.05 -6.47 16.00
N ILE A 91 -0.92 -6.06 15.43
CA ILE A 91 -0.69 -5.95 13.98
C ILE A 91 0.37 -6.96 13.54
N LYS A 92 0.07 -7.68 12.45
CA LYS A 92 0.98 -8.57 11.73
C LYS A 92 1.29 -7.94 10.37
N TRP A 93 2.47 -7.34 10.27
CA TRP A 93 2.98 -6.73 9.05
C TRP A 93 3.55 -7.78 8.10
N LYS A 94 3.27 -7.63 6.81
CA LYS A 94 3.98 -8.30 5.72
C LYS A 94 4.48 -7.21 4.77
N PHE A 95 5.80 -7.15 4.61
CA PHE A 95 6.44 -6.28 3.62
C PHE A 95 6.71 -7.04 2.34
N ASP A 96 6.72 -6.30 1.24
CA ASP A 96 7.01 -6.82 -0.08
C ASP A 96 7.51 -5.74 -1.03
N VAL A 97 8.02 -6.18 -2.17
CA VAL A 97 8.29 -5.34 -3.34
C VAL A 97 7.69 -5.98 -4.58
N LEU A 98 7.21 -5.12 -5.48
CA LEU A 98 6.56 -5.51 -6.71
C LEU A 98 7.40 -5.02 -7.90
N PRO A 99 7.69 -5.88 -8.89
CA PRO A 99 8.23 -5.39 -10.16
C PRO A 99 7.17 -4.52 -10.86
N VAL A 100 7.62 -3.53 -11.62
CA VAL A 100 6.72 -2.65 -12.40
C VAL A 100 6.29 -3.40 -13.66
N VAL A 101 5.38 -4.36 -13.50
CA VAL A 101 4.84 -5.19 -14.59
C VAL A 101 3.32 -5.19 -14.58
N TRP A 102 2.70 -5.25 -15.76
CA TRP A 102 1.25 -5.32 -15.89
C TRP A 102 0.68 -6.55 -15.19
N GLY A 103 -0.42 -6.36 -14.47
CA GLY A 103 -1.11 -7.39 -13.71
C GLY A 103 -0.37 -7.85 -12.46
N VAL A 104 0.71 -7.17 -12.02
CA VAL A 104 1.49 -7.58 -10.83
C VAL A 104 0.64 -7.77 -9.58
N ALA A 105 -0.40 -6.96 -9.42
CA ALA A 105 -1.33 -7.02 -8.30
C ALA A 105 -2.10 -8.36 -8.21
N LYS A 106 -2.24 -9.11 -9.32
CA LYS A 106 -2.86 -10.45 -9.33
C LYS A 106 -2.05 -11.46 -8.51
N LYS A 107 -0.75 -11.23 -8.32
CA LYS A 107 0.15 -12.08 -7.52
C LYS A 107 -0.03 -11.84 -6.02
N ILE A 108 -0.67 -10.73 -5.62
CA ILE A 108 -0.97 -10.44 -4.22
C ILE A 108 -2.14 -11.35 -3.78
N LYS A 109 -1.87 -12.24 -2.81
CA LYS A 109 -2.89 -13.10 -2.19
C LYS A 109 -3.77 -12.28 -1.24
N ALA A 110 -4.51 -11.31 -1.77
CA ALA A 110 -5.20 -10.25 -1.02
C ALA A 110 -6.16 -10.80 0.05
N ARG A 111 -6.78 -11.96 -0.22
CA ARG A 111 -7.63 -12.70 0.74
C ARG A 111 -6.92 -13.09 2.03
N LYS A 112 -5.59 -13.03 2.13
CA LYS A 112 -4.84 -13.33 3.36
C LYS A 112 -4.72 -12.12 4.30
N TYR A 113 -5.04 -10.93 3.82
CA TYR A 113 -4.82 -9.67 4.52
C TYR A 113 -6.15 -8.96 4.77
N ASP A 114 -6.16 -8.16 5.83
CA ASP A 114 -7.30 -7.33 6.16
C ASP A 114 -7.10 -5.91 5.56
N VAL A 115 -5.85 -5.45 5.45
CA VAL A 115 -5.46 -4.19 4.80
C VAL A 115 -4.32 -4.42 3.81
N VAL A 116 -4.42 -3.82 2.63
CA VAL A 116 -3.35 -3.73 1.63
C VAL A 116 -3.00 -2.26 1.40
N ILE A 117 -1.71 -1.93 1.43
CA ILE A 117 -1.18 -0.60 1.16
C ILE A 117 -0.09 -0.75 0.10
N ASN A 118 -0.28 -0.15 -1.07
CA ASN A 118 0.73 -0.10 -2.11
C ASN A 118 1.30 1.33 -2.18
N ILE A 119 2.62 1.43 -2.31
CA ILE A 119 3.34 2.71 -2.35
C ILE A 119 4.09 2.77 -3.68
N GLY A 120 3.91 3.85 -4.43
CA GLY A 120 4.58 4.06 -5.71
C GLY A 120 5.12 5.48 -5.84
N LEU A 121 6.03 5.69 -6.79
CA LEU A 121 6.53 7.03 -7.12
C LEU A 121 5.44 7.85 -7.81
N GLY A 122 5.18 9.06 -7.30
CA GLY A 122 4.32 10.06 -7.96
C GLY A 122 5.11 10.95 -8.90
N GLY A 123 4.58 11.25 -10.08
CA GLY A 123 5.23 12.09 -11.10
C GLY A 123 5.21 13.60 -10.84
N HIS A 124 5.15 14.03 -9.58
CA HIS A 124 5.08 15.47 -9.25
C HIS A 124 6.47 16.06 -9.05
N LYS A 125 6.69 17.26 -9.60
CA LYS A 125 7.95 18.01 -9.44
C LYS A 125 8.21 18.47 -8.00
N ASN A 126 7.17 18.56 -7.17
CA ASN A 126 7.30 19.02 -5.79
C ASN A 126 7.68 17.85 -4.85
N GLY A 127 8.92 17.89 -4.34
CA GLY A 127 9.54 16.88 -3.49
C GLY A 127 8.91 16.68 -2.10
N THR A 128 7.84 17.41 -1.74
CA THR A 128 7.19 17.31 -0.42
C THR A 128 5.73 16.85 -0.46
N ILE A 129 5.13 16.71 -1.64
CA ILE A 129 3.73 16.29 -1.76
C ILE A 129 3.64 14.77 -1.79
N ILE A 130 2.80 14.21 -0.92
CA ILE A 130 2.42 12.80 -0.91
C ILE A 130 0.93 12.71 -1.24
N LEU A 131 0.56 11.86 -2.19
CA LEU A 131 -0.85 11.67 -2.55
C LEU A 131 -1.42 10.41 -1.93
N LEU A 132 -2.58 10.55 -1.30
CA LEU A 132 -3.42 9.44 -0.85
C LEU A 132 -4.52 9.24 -1.91
N GLU A 133 -4.44 8.15 -2.67
CA GLU A 133 -5.39 7.90 -3.76
C GLU A 133 -6.77 7.52 -3.22
N GLN A 134 -7.79 8.23 -3.69
CA GLN A 134 -9.19 8.13 -3.31
C GLN A 134 -10.01 7.34 -4.34
N GLY A 135 -9.34 6.46 -5.09
CA GLY A 135 -9.92 5.63 -6.13
C GLY A 135 -8.96 5.40 -7.28
N ALA A 136 -9.39 4.56 -8.22
CA ALA A 136 -8.60 4.21 -9.40
C ALA A 136 -9.50 4.16 -10.64
N PHE A 137 -8.95 4.52 -11.79
CA PHE A 137 -9.66 4.36 -13.06
C PHE A 137 -9.52 2.95 -13.60
N ASN A 138 -10.57 2.47 -14.27
CA ASN A 138 -10.56 1.23 -15.02
C ASN A 138 -9.80 1.40 -16.34
N ARG A 139 -8.51 1.73 -16.26
CA ARG A 139 -7.64 1.87 -17.44
C ARG A 139 -6.19 1.58 -17.12
N ARG A 140 -5.46 1.17 -18.15
CA ARG A 140 -4.01 1.01 -18.13
C ARG A 140 -3.42 1.46 -19.47
N GLY A 141 -2.24 2.03 -19.46
CA GLY A 141 -1.54 2.54 -20.65
C GLY A 141 -0.30 3.31 -20.25
N GLY A 142 0.45 3.80 -21.24
CA GLY A 142 1.72 4.49 -21.04
C GLY A 142 2.88 3.72 -21.67
N GLN A 143 4.07 3.89 -21.09
CA GLN A 143 5.31 3.26 -21.56
C GLN A 143 5.32 1.74 -21.35
N ALA A 144 6.34 1.07 -21.87
CA ALA A 144 6.58 -0.35 -21.61
C ALA A 144 6.86 -0.60 -20.12
N ASP A 145 6.35 -1.71 -19.62
CA ASP A 145 6.64 -2.20 -18.27
C ASP A 145 8.03 -2.87 -18.20
N ALA A 146 8.42 -3.35 -17.01
CA ALA A 146 9.71 -3.99 -16.78
C ALA A 146 9.90 -5.35 -17.48
N ASP A 147 8.86 -5.92 -18.10
CA ASP A 147 8.97 -7.08 -19.00
C ASP A 147 8.93 -6.65 -20.49
N GLY A 148 9.06 -5.34 -20.79
CA GLY A 148 9.02 -4.80 -22.15
C GLY A 148 7.63 -4.71 -22.77
N LYS A 149 6.56 -4.85 -21.98
CA LYS A 149 5.19 -4.93 -22.51
C LYS A 149 4.49 -3.59 -22.42
N VAL A 150 3.84 -3.18 -23.50
CA VAL A 150 2.94 -2.03 -23.51
C VAL A 150 1.48 -2.50 -23.33
N ALA A 151 0.70 -1.78 -22.53
CA ALA A 151 -0.72 -2.07 -22.38
C ALA A 151 -1.51 -1.47 -23.57
N GLY A 152 -1.93 -2.33 -24.51
CA GLY A 152 -2.65 -1.90 -25.72
C GLY A 152 -1.69 -1.76 -26.91
N ARG A 153 -1.84 -0.68 -27.69
CA ARG A 153 -0.89 -0.30 -28.75
C ARG A 153 0.05 0.79 -28.22
N GLN A 154 1.33 0.73 -28.62
CA GLN A 154 2.32 1.77 -28.32
C GLN A 154 1.88 3.15 -28.83
N GLY A 155 2.01 4.18 -27.99
CA GLY A 155 1.49 5.54 -28.26
C GLY A 155 -0.04 5.62 -28.35
N GLY A 156 -0.74 4.50 -28.18
CA GLY A 156 -2.18 4.40 -28.29
C GLY A 156 -2.93 4.81 -27.01
N PRO A 157 -4.26 4.94 -27.10
CA PRO A 157 -5.08 5.29 -25.94
C PRO A 157 -5.01 4.22 -24.86
N ALA A 158 -5.12 4.65 -23.60
CA ALA A 158 -5.21 3.73 -22.48
C ALA A 158 -6.39 2.76 -22.64
N VAL A 159 -6.13 1.47 -22.41
CA VAL A 159 -7.12 0.38 -22.54
C VAL A 159 -7.78 0.07 -21.20
N LYS A 160 -9.00 -0.48 -21.21
CA LYS A 160 -9.69 -0.91 -19.98
C LYS A 160 -8.98 -2.07 -19.30
N ILE A 161 -8.93 -2.04 -17.96
CA ILE A 161 -8.43 -3.17 -17.14
C ILE A 161 -9.47 -4.30 -17.09
N ASP A 162 -10.75 -3.93 -16.97
CA ASP A 162 -11.90 -4.81 -16.97
C ASP A 162 -12.93 -4.32 -18.01
N LYS A 163 -13.14 -5.10 -19.08
CA LYS A 163 -14.04 -4.73 -20.17
C LYS A 163 -15.49 -4.53 -19.71
N LYS A 164 -15.93 -5.22 -18.65
CA LYS A 164 -17.32 -5.24 -18.16
C LYS A 164 -17.60 -4.21 -17.05
N ALA A 165 -16.57 -3.60 -16.48
CA ALA A 165 -16.74 -2.68 -15.34
C ALA A 165 -16.87 -1.21 -15.77
N GLY A 166 -17.43 -0.39 -14.89
CA GLY A 166 -17.55 1.06 -15.05
C GLY A 166 -16.19 1.79 -15.12
N LYS A 167 -16.24 3.11 -15.32
CA LYS A 167 -15.06 3.94 -15.61
C LYS A 167 -14.05 4.01 -14.45
N LYS A 168 -14.50 4.06 -13.21
CA LYS A 168 -13.63 4.16 -12.02
C LYS A 168 -14.18 3.35 -10.85
N LEU A 169 -13.31 3.00 -9.91
CA LEU A 169 -13.66 2.43 -8.62
C LEU A 169 -13.28 3.43 -7.54
N ALA A 170 -14.25 3.74 -6.68
CA ALA A 170 -14.03 4.42 -5.41
C ALA A 170 -13.96 3.39 -4.27
N PRO A 171 -13.17 3.67 -3.22
CA PRO A 171 -13.23 2.90 -1.98
C PRO A 171 -14.61 3.06 -1.31
N ALA A 172 -14.96 2.14 -0.41
CA ALA A 172 -16.15 2.28 0.41
C ALA A 172 -16.03 3.49 1.35
N LYS A 173 -17.17 4.09 1.76
CA LYS A 173 -17.17 5.32 2.58
C LYS A 173 -16.23 5.27 3.80
N PRO A 174 -16.19 4.20 4.63
CA PRO A 174 -15.28 4.17 5.77
C PRO A 174 -13.80 4.25 5.37
N VAL A 175 -13.43 3.68 4.22
CA VAL A 175 -12.07 3.76 3.68
C VAL A 175 -11.78 5.14 3.11
N SER A 176 -12.78 5.77 2.47
CA SER A 176 -12.69 7.17 2.04
C SER A 176 -12.47 8.13 3.19
N ASP A 177 -13.19 7.94 4.30
CA ASP A 177 -13.07 8.80 5.49
C ASP A 177 -11.66 8.68 6.09
N LEU A 178 -11.08 7.47 6.11
CA LEU A 178 -9.69 7.25 6.52
C LEU A 178 -8.68 7.94 5.59
N VAL A 179 -8.88 7.89 4.26
CA VAL A 179 -8.03 8.60 3.30
C VAL A 179 -8.05 10.11 3.57
N LYS A 180 -9.24 10.69 3.80
CA LYS A 180 -9.39 12.12 4.15
C LYS A 180 -8.74 12.45 5.49
N ALA A 181 -8.93 11.62 6.51
CA ALA A 181 -8.30 11.80 7.82
C ALA A 181 -6.76 11.61 7.80
N GLY A 182 -6.25 10.90 6.80
CA GLY A 182 -4.82 10.76 6.54
C GLY A 182 -4.19 11.98 5.87
N ALA A 183 -4.99 12.89 5.31
CA ALA A 183 -4.50 14.12 4.70
C ALA A 183 -4.03 15.14 5.77
N GLY A 184 -3.27 16.14 5.31
CA GLY A 184 -2.66 17.17 6.17
C GLY A 184 -1.14 17.10 6.16
N THR A 185 -0.49 17.79 7.11
CA THR A 185 0.97 17.94 7.13
C THR A 185 1.61 17.05 8.19
N VAL A 186 2.69 16.35 7.82
CA VAL A 186 3.52 15.58 8.76
C VAL A 186 4.99 15.90 8.50
N GLY A 187 5.61 16.63 9.43
CA GLY A 187 6.93 17.22 9.20
C GLY A 187 6.86 18.16 8.00
N LYS A 188 7.81 18.02 7.05
CA LYS A 188 7.80 18.80 5.81
C LYS A 188 6.86 18.29 4.71
N TYR A 189 6.20 17.14 4.90
CA TYR A 189 5.43 16.49 3.85
C TYR A 189 3.94 16.83 3.94
N SER A 190 3.34 17.21 2.82
CA SER A 190 1.91 17.49 2.68
C SER A 190 1.20 16.30 2.05
N PHE A 191 0.37 15.61 2.84
CA PHE A 191 -0.50 14.53 2.38
C PHE A 191 -1.78 15.12 1.82
N LYS A 192 -2.02 14.89 0.53
CA LYS A 192 -3.21 15.38 -0.17
C LYS A 192 -4.05 14.20 -0.66
N VAL A 193 -5.36 14.34 -0.55
CA VAL A 193 -6.29 13.39 -1.18
C VAL A 193 -6.22 13.60 -2.69
N ALA A 194 -6.01 12.52 -3.43
CA ALA A 194 -6.00 12.53 -4.88
C ALA A 194 -7.18 11.73 -5.41
N GLU A 195 -8.12 12.43 -6.04
CA GLU A 195 -9.21 11.79 -6.75
C GLU A 195 -8.68 10.92 -7.90
N ALA A 196 -9.44 9.87 -8.21
CA ALA A 196 -9.17 9.07 -9.40
C ALA A 196 -9.12 10.02 -10.61
N ARG A 197 -8.04 9.95 -11.40
CA ARG A 197 -7.78 10.85 -12.54
C ARG A 197 -7.34 10.11 -13.80
N LYS A 198 -7.48 10.75 -14.97
CA LYS A 198 -7.15 10.10 -16.25
C LYS A 198 -5.67 9.88 -16.49
N THR A 199 -4.87 10.78 -15.96
CA THR A 199 -3.42 10.79 -16.08
C THR A 199 -2.73 9.75 -15.20
N ASN A 200 -3.41 9.21 -14.17
CA ASN A 200 -2.93 8.06 -13.42
C ASN A 200 -3.41 6.77 -14.10
N ASN A 201 -2.67 6.33 -15.11
CA ASN A 201 -3.02 5.18 -15.95
C ASN A 201 -1.92 4.13 -16.05
N TYR A 202 -0.82 4.27 -15.30
CA TYR A 202 0.28 3.30 -15.31
C TYR A 202 0.08 2.16 -14.30
N VAL A 203 1.12 1.34 -14.06
CA VAL A 203 1.07 0.15 -13.19
C VAL A 203 0.57 0.45 -11.77
N CYS A 204 0.85 1.65 -11.24
CA CYS A 204 0.31 2.14 -9.96
C CYS A 204 -1.23 2.14 -9.95
N ASN A 205 -1.86 2.72 -10.97
CA ASN A 205 -3.32 2.77 -11.09
C ASN A 205 -3.90 1.37 -11.28
N GLU A 206 -3.31 0.53 -12.15
CA GLU A 206 -3.79 -0.84 -12.33
C GLU A 206 -3.75 -1.62 -11.02
N THR A 207 -2.66 -1.48 -10.26
CA THR A 207 -2.50 -2.13 -8.96
C THR A 207 -3.58 -1.69 -7.98
N HIS A 208 -3.80 -0.38 -7.86
CA HIS A 208 -4.84 0.13 -6.97
C HIS A 208 -6.24 -0.32 -7.40
N TYR A 209 -6.56 -0.24 -8.69
CA TYR A 209 -7.83 -0.67 -9.26
C TYR A 209 -8.12 -2.14 -8.95
N LEU A 210 -7.14 -3.02 -9.18
CA LEU A 210 -7.27 -4.44 -8.92
C LEU A 210 -7.47 -4.72 -7.42
N MET A 211 -6.78 -4.01 -6.53
CA MET A 211 -6.97 -4.17 -5.08
C MET A 211 -8.36 -3.68 -4.61
N LEU A 212 -8.84 -2.54 -5.11
CA LEU A 212 -10.20 -2.05 -4.83
C LEU A 212 -11.27 -3.05 -5.29
N LYS A 213 -11.06 -3.69 -6.45
CA LYS A 213 -11.95 -4.75 -6.95
C LYS A 213 -11.95 -5.97 -6.02
N GLN A 214 -10.81 -6.32 -5.41
CA GLN A 214 -10.72 -7.45 -4.45
C GLN A 214 -11.40 -7.15 -3.11
N VAL A 215 -11.43 -5.89 -2.65
CA VAL A 215 -12.16 -5.50 -1.43
C VAL A 215 -13.63 -5.89 -1.56
N ARG A 216 -14.25 -5.63 -2.71
CA ARG A 216 -15.68 -5.93 -2.95
C ARG A 216 -15.97 -7.43 -3.07
N LYS A 217 -15.00 -8.22 -3.53
CA LYS A 217 -15.19 -9.65 -3.84
C LYS A 217 -14.83 -10.58 -2.69
N THR A 218 -14.18 -10.09 -1.64
CA THR A 218 -13.63 -10.95 -0.60
C THR A 218 -14.13 -10.47 0.76
N LYS A 219 -14.58 -11.40 1.60
CA LYS A 219 -15.00 -11.08 2.98
C LYS A 219 -13.83 -10.73 3.90
N ARG A 220 -12.58 -10.91 3.43
CA ARG A 220 -11.37 -10.74 4.24
C ARG A 220 -10.65 -9.42 3.99
N LEU A 221 -10.39 -9.05 2.74
CA LEU A 221 -9.74 -7.76 2.46
C LEU A 221 -10.75 -6.64 2.72
N ARG A 222 -10.52 -5.87 3.78
CA ARG A 222 -11.42 -4.79 4.21
C ARG A 222 -11.06 -3.46 3.57
N ARG A 223 -9.77 -3.21 3.36
CA ARG A 223 -9.26 -1.90 2.92
C ARG A 223 -8.10 -2.07 1.95
N ALA A 224 -8.09 -1.24 0.92
CA ALA A 224 -6.98 -1.12 -0.03
C ALA A 224 -6.66 0.36 -0.22
N PHE A 225 -5.40 0.71 -0.03
CA PHE A 225 -4.90 2.07 -0.17
C PHE A 225 -3.76 2.10 -1.19
N PHE A 226 -3.62 3.23 -1.88
CA PHE A 226 -2.45 3.52 -2.70
C PHE A 226 -1.89 4.90 -2.31
N ILE A 227 -0.57 4.97 -2.13
CA ILE A 227 0.13 6.19 -1.72
C ILE A 227 1.18 6.51 -2.78
N HIS A 228 1.09 7.67 -3.42
CA HIS A 228 2.16 8.18 -4.28
C HIS A 228 3.10 9.07 -3.48
N ILE A 229 4.39 8.80 -3.57
CA ILE A 229 5.44 9.52 -2.83
C ILE A 229 6.33 10.33 -3.79
N PRO A 230 6.98 11.40 -3.32
CA PRO A 230 7.98 12.11 -4.11
C PRO A 230 9.27 11.28 -4.24
N LYS A 231 10.11 11.61 -5.23
CA LYS A 231 11.48 11.11 -5.30
C LYS A 231 12.37 11.94 -4.36
N PRO A 232 12.94 11.36 -3.30
CA PRO A 232 13.91 12.06 -2.47
C PRO A 232 15.16 12.36 -3.28
N VAL A 233 15.69 13.59 -3.17
CA VAL A 233 16.92 14.01 -3.84
C VAL A 233 18.14 13.58 -3.03
N LEU A 234 18.03 13.65 -1.69
CA LEU A 234 19.13 13.32 -0.79
C LEU A 234 18.82 12.08 0.05
N VAL A 235 19.84 11.28 0.38
CA VAL A 235 19.70 10.09 1.24
C VAL A 235 19.06 10.44 2.59
N LYS A 236 19.39 11.60 3.17
CA LYS A 236 18.81 12.07 4.45
C LYS A 236 17.29 12.25 4.40
N GLU A 237 16.73 12.54 3.22
CA GLU A 237 15.29 12.77 3.07
C GLU A 237 14.47 11.49 3.19
N TYR A 238 15.05 10.33 2.88
CA TYR A 238 14.40 9.03 3.08
C TYR A 238 14.02 8.81 4.55
N LYS A 239 14.82 9.30 5.51
CA LYS A 239 14.51 9.18 6.93
C LYS A 239 13.23 9.95 7.29
N GLY A 240 13.12 11.19 6.82
CA GLY A 240 11.95 12.03 7.01
C GLY A 240 10.71 11.47 6.30
N LEU A 241 10.87 11.02 5.05
CA LEU A 241 9.80 10.42 4.26
C LEU A 241 9.25 9.15 4.93
N ALA A 242 10.14 8.26 5.37
CA ALA A 242 9.75 7.04 6.07
C ALA A 242 9.03 7.33 7.40
N ALA A 243 9.44 8.37 8.14
CA ALA A 243 8.77 8.78 9.37
C ALA A 243 7.36 9.32 9.10
N ALA A 244 7.22 10.19 8.10
CA ALA A 244 5.93 10.75 7.70
C ALA A 244 4.97 9.65 7.22
N LEU A 245 5.44 8.77 6.34
CA LEU A 245 4.66 7.63 5.83
C LEU A 245 4.26 6.67 6.95
N ALA A 246 5.16 6.33 7.88
CA ALA A 246 4.84 5.43 8.99
C ALA A 246 3.70 6.00 9.86
N LYS A 247 3.75 7.30 10.18
CA LYS A 247 2.70 7.98 10.96
C LYS A 247 1.35 7.96 10.23
N THR A 248 1.34 8.25 8.93
CA THR A 248 0.10 8.25 8.14
C THR A 248 -0.44 6.83 7.93
N ILE A 249 0.42 5.86 7.61
CA ILE A 249 0.03 4.45 7.46
C ILE A 249 -0.56 3.90 8.76
N GLN A 250 0.00 4.27 9.92
CA GLN A 250 -0.56 3.90 11.21
C GLN A 250 -2.02 4.36 11.31
N LYS A 251 -2.29 5.64 11.01
CA LYS A 251 -3.67 6.18 10.98
C LYS A 251 -4.60 5.42 10.03
N LEU A 252 -4.13 5.04 8.85
CA LEU A 252 -4.94 4.30 7.86
C LEU A 252 -5.29 2.86 8.30
N VAL A 253 -4.47 2.28 9.17
CA VAL A 253 -4.65 0.93 9.72
C VAL A 253 -5.56 0.93 10.96
N GLU A 254 -5.74 2.07 11.62
CA GLU A 254 -6.67 2.19 12.76
C GLU A 254 -8.10 1.82 12.34
N PRO A 255 -8.82 1.02 13.15
CA PRO A 255 -10.16 0.54 12.82
C PRO A 255 -11.21 1.66 12.67
#